data_AF-A0A8H4KN24-F1
#
_entry.id   AF-A0A8H4KN24-F1
#
_cell.length_a   1.000
_cell.length_b   1.000
_cell.length_c   1.000
_cell.angle_alpha   90.00
_cell.angle_beta   90.00
_cell.angle_gamma   90.00
#
_symmetry.space_group_name_H-M   'P 1'
#
loop_
_entity.id
_entity.type
_entity.pdbx_description
1 polymer ?
#
loop_
_entity_poly.entity_id
_entity_poly.type
_entity_poly.pdbx_seq_one_letter_code
_entity_poly.pdbx_strand_id
1 'polypeptide(L)'
;MPPHFRTVIHVPRTLTPAQRRRNKLIVRICVFAAILFVFSIWLWPSSPVASLVSFGLLSAGGTPELETVRYYDLTTVQGTARGWEREERILLCVPLRDAEAHLGMFFSHMRNLTYPHHLIDLAFLVSDSKDNTLKVLSENLEAIQADEDPKQPYGEISIIEKDFGQKVNQDVESRHGFAAQASRRKLMAQARNWLLSAALRPYHSWVYWRDVDVETAPFTILEDLMRHNKDVIVPNVWRPLPDWLGGEQPYDLNSWQESETALALADTLDEDAVIVEGYAEYATWRPHLAYLRDPFGDPDMEMEIDGVGGVSILAKAKVFRSGVHFPAFSFEKHAETEGFGKMSKRMGYSVIGLPHYTIWHLYEPSVDDIRHMEEMERERLAREKQEEEKKKNQQKIKEEYSDTRNEWEKDKQEMQDLAAQPKPVNGAPKAPSREGLAQPHNQQPGSGGQAKEGSGNAAQGESKPQVVNLEGKPADGAAQAAPKANPGAVQQAGQAAA
;
A
#
# COMPACT_ATOMS: atom_id res chain seq x y z
N MET A 1 40.92 57.08 -70.00
CA MET A 1 40.92 55.78 -69.31
C MET A 1 39.66 55.71 -68.43
N PRO A 2 38.86 54.63 -68.53
CA PRO A 2 37.56 54.46 -67.84
C PRO A 2 37.78 53.68 -66.50
N PRO A 3 36.74 53.33 -65.69
CA PRO A 3 35.69 52.38 -66.10
C PRO A 3 34.25 52.81 -65.78
N HIS A 4 33.34 52.50 -66.72
CA HIS A 4 31.90 52.44 -66.51
C HIS A 4 31.52 51.09 -65.88
N PHE A 5 30.75 51.12 -64.79
CA PHE A 5 30.05 49.93 -64.28
C PHE A 5 28.80 49.65 -65.12
N ARG A 6 28.69 48.43 -65.67
CA ARG A 6 27.47 47.90 -66.29
C ARG A 6 26.77 46.97 -65.32
N THR A 7 25.54 47.30 -64.95
CA THR A 7 24.60 46.41 -64.26
C THR A 7 24.05 45.40 -65.27
N VAL A 8 24.26 44.10 -65.03
CA VAL A 8 23.71 43.03 -65.85
C VAL A 8 22.39 42.58 -65.24
N ILE A 9 21.27 42.89 -65.90
CA ILE A 9 19.95 42.33 -65.57
C ILE A 9 19.88 40.93 -66.18
N HIS A 10 19.72 39.91 -65.33
CA HIS A 10 19.59 38.52 -65.75
C HIS A 10 18.15 38.25 -66.21
N VAL A 11 17.95 38.09 -67.52
CA VAL A 11 16.67 37.65 -68.09
C VAL A 11 16.63 36.11 -68.07
N PRO A 12 15.62 35.46 -67.48
CA PRO A 12 15.58 34.00 -67.41
C PRO A 12 15.43 33.39 -68.81
N ARG A 13 16.31 32.43 -69.12
CA ARG A 13 16.24 31.65 -70.37
C ARG A 13 14.89 30.95 -70.48
N THR A 14 14.19 31.18 -71.59
CA THR A 14 12.99 30.41 -71.91
C THR A 14 13.38 28.94 -72.18
N LEU A 15 12.63 28.01 -71.59
CA LEU A 15 12.86 26.57 -71.72
C LEU A 15 12.90 26.13 -73.18
N THR A 16 13.90 25.32 -73.52
CA THR A 16 14.12 24.79 -74.88
C THR A 16 12.93 23.95 -75.35
N PRO A 17 12.68 23.83 -76.67
CA PRO A 17 11.56 23.05 -77.21
C PRO A 17 11.57 21.57 -76.77
N ALA A 18 12.75 20.99 -76.57
CA ALA A 18 12.93 19.63 -76.06
C ALA A 18 12.48 19.50 -74.59
N GLN A 19 12.81 20.47 -73.74
CA GLN A 19 12.34 20.52 -72.35
C GLN A 19 10.82 20.71 -72.26
N ARG A 20 10.21 21.50 -73.16
CA ARG A 20 8.75 21.64 -73.20
C ARG A 20 8.03 20.35 -73.59
N ARG A 21 8.59 19.57 -74.54
CA ARG A 21 8.05 18.25 -74.91
C ARG A 21 8.19 17.25 -73.76
N ARG A 22 9.34 17.24 -73.07
CA ARG A 22 9.56 16.40 -71.88
C ARG A 22 8.60 16.77 -70.76
N ASN A 23 8.39 18.05 -70.48
CA ASN A 23 7.46 18.50 -69.45
C ASN A 23 6.00 18.17 -69.82
N LYS A 24 5.61 18.31 -71.08
CA LYS A 24 4.28 17.86 -71.54
C LYS A 24 4.09 16.34 -71.41
N LEU A 25 5.13 15.55 -71.66
CA LEU A 25 5.10 14.10 -71.47
C LEU A 25 4.98 13.73 -69.98
N ILE A 26 5.77 14.36 -69.12
CA ILE A 26 5.74 14.15 -67.66
C ILE A 26 4.37 14.53 -67.11
N VAL A 27 3.81 15.68 -67.51
CA VAL A 27 2.47 16.10 -67.08
C VAL A 27 1.41 15.09 -67.53
N ARG A 28 1.49 14.56 -68.76
CA ARG A 28 0.56 13.52 -69.23
C ARG A 28 0.68 12.22 -68.44
N ILE A 29 1.90 11.81 -68.09
CA ILE A 29 2.15 10.62 -67.26
C ILE A 29 1.58 10.84 -65.84
N CYS A 30 1.79 12.01 -65.25
CA CYS A 30 1.26 12.34 -63.93
C CYS A 30 -0.28 12.36 -63.92
N VAL A 31 -0.90 12.91 -64.96
CA VAL A 31 -2.36 12.90 -65.11
C VAL A 31 -2.88 11.46 -65.26
N PHE A 32 -2.22 10.62 -66.06
CA PHE A 32 -2.59 9.21 -66.20
C PHE A 32 -2.44 8.44 -64.88
N ALA A 33 -1.37 8.66 -64.13
CA ALA A 33 -1.14 8.05 -62.83
C ALA A 33 -2.20 8.48 -61.80
N ALA A 34 -2.58 9.76 -61.79
CA ALA A 34 -3.64 10.27 -60.93
C ALA A 34 -5.00 9.66 -61.24
N ILE A 35 -5.34 9.50 -62.53
CA ILE A 35 -6.60 8.86 -62.96
C ILE A 35 -6.61 7.38 -62.55
N LEU A 36 -5.50 6.66 -62.75
CA LEU A 36 -5.36 5.26 -62.31
C LEU A 36 -5.48 5.11 -60.79
N PHE A 37 -4.91 6.04 -60.04
CA PHE A 37 -5.00 6.04 -58.58
C PHE A 37 -6.44 6.25 -58.10
N VAL A 38 -7.15 7.24 -58.65
CA VAL A 38 -8.58 7.47 -58.32
C VAL A 38 -9.44 6.28 -58.74
N PHE A 39 -9.16 5.69 -59.90
CA PHE A 39 -9.87 4.49 -60.36
C PHE A 39 -9.61 3.27 -59.47
N SER A 40 -8.41 3.14 -58.90
CA SER A 40 -8.07 2.05 -57.97
C SER A 40 -8.80 2.18 -56.61
N ILE A 41 -9.00 3.41 -56.13
CA ILE A 41 -9.80 3.68 -54.91
C ILE A 41 -11.28 3.35 -55.13
N TRP A 42 -11.79 3.57 -56.35
CA TRP A 42 -13.18 3.28 -56.68
C TRP A 42 -13.47 1.78 -56.86
N LEU A 43 -12.52 1.00 -57.41
CA LEU A 43 -12.67 -0.43 -57.63
C LEU A 43 -12.49 -1.29 -56.35
N TRP A 44 -11.74 -0.82 -55.36
CA TRP A 44 -11.51 -1.52 -54.09
C TRP A 44 -11.58 -0.56 -52.89
N PRO A 45 -12.78 -0.24 -52.38
CA PRO A 45 -12.95 0.68 -51.26
C PRO A 45 -12.39 0.16 -49.92
N SER A 46 -12.03 -1.13 -49.84
CA SER A 46 -11.52 -1.79 -48.63
C SER A 46 -10.01 -2.13 -48.68
N SER A 47 -9.24 -1.56 -49.62
CA SER A 47 -7.79 -1.79 -49.72
C SER A 47 -6.98 -0.66 -49.04
N PRO A 48 -5.92 -0.95 -48.26
CA PRO A 48 -5.15 0.02 -47.48
C PRO A 48 -4.16 0.85 -48.31
N VAL A 49 -4.39 1.01 -49.62
CA VAL A 49 -3.51 1.81 -50.50
C VAL A 49 -3.63 3.31 -50.18
N ALA A 50 -4.77 3.75 -49.62
CA ALA A 50 -4.93 5.13 -49.15
C ALA A 50 -4.02 5.46 -47.96
N SER A 51 -3.65 4.48 -47.13
CA SER A 51 -2.73 4.66 -45.99
C SER A 51 -1.27 4.90 -46.40
N LEU A 52 -0.86 4.46 -47.59
CA LEU A 52 0.49 4.66 -48.13
C LEU A 52 0.74 6.10 -48.65
N VAL A 53 -0.30 6.93 -48.73
CA VAL A 53 -0.20 8.33 -49.19
C VAL A 53 -0.42 9.30 -48.02
N SER A 54 -0.22 8.83 -46.79
CA SER A 54 -0.22 9.68 -45.59
C SER A 54 1.04 10.56 -45.58
N PHE A 55 0.93 11.75 -46.15
CA PHE A 55 1.58 13.01 -45.72
C PHE A 55 3.11 13.10 -45.49
N GLY A 56 3.92 12.11 -45.89
CA GLY A 56 5.38 12.17 -45.74
C GLY A 56 6.16 12.89 -46.84
N LEU A 57 5.53 13.25 -47.97
CA LEU A 57 6.24 13.62 -49.20
C LEU A 57 6.49 15.13 -49.41
N LEU A 58 6.23 15.98 -48.40
CA LEU A 58 6.40 17.43 -48.49
C LEU A 58 7.29 18.05 -47.38
N SER A 59 8.08 17.27 -46.65
CA SER A 59 9.16 17.83 -45.83
C SER A 59 10.44 17.95 -46.65
N ALA A 60 10.57 19.04 -47.40
CA ALA A 60 11.84 19.45 -47.98
C ALA A 60 12.73 20.03 -46.88
N GLY A 61 13.43 19.16 -46.12
CA GLY A 61 14.40 19.61 -45.12
C GLY A 61 14.93 18.59 -44.10
N GLY A 62 14.39 17.38 -44.01
CA GLY A 62 14.87 16.36 -43.07
C GLY A 62 15.67 15.27 -43.76
N THR A 63 16.85 14.95 -43.25
CA THR A 63 17.56 13.69 -43.53
C THR A 63 16.60 12.51 -43.41
N PRO A 64 16.68 11.47 -44.27
CA PRO A 64 15.86 10.28 -44.09
C PRO A 64 16.22 9.62 -42.75
N GLU A 65 15.37 9.82 -41.74
CA GLU A 65 15.40 9.01 -40.52
C GLU A 65 15.10 7.57 -40.95
N LEU A 66 16.13 6.73 -40.94
CA LEU A 66 15.94 5.29 -41.03
C LEU A 66 15.09 4.90 -39.82
N GLU A 67 13.91 4.33 -40.05
CA GLU A 67 12.90 3.98 -39.04
C GLU A 67 13.44 3.10 -37.89
N THR A 68 14.58 2.45 -38.10
CA THR A 68 15.27 1.57 -37.15
C THR A 68 16.38 2.25 -36.33
N VAL A 69 16.79 3.48 -36.67
CA VAL A 69 17.88 4.17 -35.95
C VAL A 69 17.28 5.05 -34.87
N ARG A 70 17.65 4.79 -33.61
CA ARG A 70 17.24 5.60 -32.44
C ARG A 70 18.47 6.20 -31.78
N TYR A 71 18.45 7.51 -31.55
CA TYR A 71 19.49 8.22 -30.82
C TYR A 71 18.99 8.53 -29.40
N TYR A 72 19.83 8.28 -28.40
CA TYR A 72 19.52 8.57 -27.00
C TYR A 72 20.71 9.28 -26.35
N ASP A 73 20.46 10.48 -25.84
CA ASP A 73 21.43 11.19 -25.01
C ASP A 73 21.15 10.92 -23.54
N LEU A 74 21.98 10.09 -22.91
CA LEU A 74 21.79 9.68 -21.53
C LEU A 74 22.06 10.80 -20.51
N THR A 75 22.68 11.90 -20.93
CA THR A 75 22.90 13.07 -20.07
C THR A 75 21.59 13.81 -19.75
N THR A 76 20.54 13.59 -20.55
CA THR A 76 19.23 14.23 -20.40
C THR A 76 18.30 13.49 -19.43
N VAL A 77 18.58 12.23 -19.09
CA VAL A 77 17.73 11.34 -18.28
C VAL A 77 18.33 11.05 -16.91
N GLN A 78 18.59 12.11 -16.14
CA GLN A 78 19.31 12.01 -14.86
C GLN A 78 18.39 11.70 -13.66
N GLY A 79 17.08 11.95 -13.79
CA GLY A 79 16.14 11.94 -12.68
C GLY A 79 16.26 13.19 -11.81
N THR A 80 15.19 13.98 -11.71
CA THR A 80 15.16 15.22 -10.93
C THR A 80 13.98 15.31 -9.97
N ALA A 81 14.05 16.28 -9.05
CA ALA A 81 13.05 16.51 -8.01
C ALA A 81 11.62 16.73 -8.55
N ARG A 82 11.50 17.23 -9.78
CA ARG A 82 10.23 17.59 -10.43
C ARG A 82 10.08 16.83 -11.74
N GLY A 83 10.13 15.50 -11.66
CA GLY A 83 10.09 14.62 -12.82
C GLY A 83 8.87 14.84 -13.72
N TRP A 84 7.71 15.09 -13.13
CA TRP A 84 6.45 15.33 -13.85
C TRP A 84 6.47 16.60 -14.70
N GLU A 85 7.14 17.68 -14.25
CA GLU A 85 7.26 18.93 -15.04
C GLU A 85 8.22 18.76 -16.24
N ARG A 86 9.11 17.77 -16.16
CA ARG A 86 10.15 17.51 -17.15
C ARG A 86 9.85 16.29 -18.02
N GLU A 87 8.63 15.75 -17.92
CA GLU A 87 8.19 14.56 -18.64
C GLU A 87 9.14 13.36 -18.44
N GLU A 88 9.70 13.23 -17.23
CA GLU A 88 10.63 12.14 -16.91
C GLU A 88 9.89 10.80 -16.87
N ARG A 89 10.39 9.81 -17.61
CA ARG A 89 9.78 8.48 -17.65
C ARG A 89 10.21 7.60 -16.48
N ILE A 90 9.24 6.87 -15.93
CA ILE A 90 9.41 5.92 -14.82
C ILE A 90 9.23 4.52 -15.36
N LEU A 91 10.12 3.61 -15.00
CA LEU A 91 9.91 2.18 -15.14
C LEU A 91 9.39 1.59 -13.83
N LEU A 92 8.11 1.22 -13.78
CA LEU A 92 7.52 0.55 -12.62
C LEU A 92 7.71 -0.95 -12.73
N CYS A 93 8.47 -1.54 -11.80
CA CYS A 93 8.82 -2.97 -11.78
C CYS A 93 8.08 -3.70 -10.67
N VAL A 94 7.33 -4.75 -11.03
CA VAL A 94 6.56 -5.57 -10.09
C VAL A 94 6.87 -7.06 -10.32
N PRO A 95 7.65 -7.70 -9.44
CA PRO A 95 7.78 -9.15 -9.44
C PRO A 95 6.48 -9.79 -8.91
N LEU A 96 6.03 -10.87 -9.54
CA LEU A 96 4.76 -11.53 -9.23
C LEU A 96 4.97 -13.03 -9.07
N ARG A 97 4.35 -13.57 -8.02
CA ARG A 97 4.18 -14.99 -7.77
C ARG A 97 2.88 -15.20 -7.01
N ASP A 98 2.02 -16.08 -7.49
CA ASP A 98 0.75 -16.43 -6.83
C ASP A 98 -0.04 -15.18 -6.36
N ALA A 99 -0.15 -14.18 -7.24
CA ALA A 99 -0.60 -12.82 -6.94
C ALA A 99 -2.07 -12.55 -7.31
N GLU A 100 -2.83 -13.56 -7.77
CA GLU A 100 -4.21 -13.40 -8.27
C GLU A 100 -5.10 -12.58 -7.32
N ALA A 101 -5.01 -12.86 -6.01
CA ALA A 101 -5.83 -12.21 -4.98
C ALA A 101 -5.52 -10.72 -4.78
N HIS A 102 -4.30 -10.28 -5.09
CA HIS A 102 -3.84 -8.92 -4.80
C HIS A 102 -4.00 -7.98 -6.00
N LEU A 103 -4.08 -8.51 -7.22
CA LEU A 103 -4.10 -7.71 -8.46
C LEU A 103 -5.27 -6.71 -8.51
N GLY A 104 -6.46 -7.08 -8.03
CA GLY A 104 -7.60 -6.17 -8.00
C GLY A 104 -7.32 -4.89 -7.18
N MET A 105 -6.73 -5.06 -5.99
CA MET A 105 -6.30 -3.95 -5.14
C MET A 105 -5.15 -3.17 -5.80
N PHE A 106 -4.15 -3.87 -6.34
CA PHE A 106 -3.01 -3.24 -7.02
C PHE A 106 -3.46 -2.31 -8.16
N PHE A 107 -4.35 -2.77 -9.05
CA PHE A 107 -4.85 -1.95 -10.16
C PHE A 107 -5.74 -0.78 -9.69
N SER A 108 -6.40 -0.90 -8.53
CA SER A 108 -7.09 0.24 -7.92
C SER A 108 -6.13 1.35 -7.51
N HIS A 109 -4.92 1.02 -7.02
CA HIS A 109 -3.88 2.00 -6.74
C HIS A 109 -3.32 2.62 -8.01
N MET A 110 -3.04 1.79 -9.01
CA MET A 110 -2.53 2.26 -10.31
C MET A 110 -3.47 3.29 -10.95
N ARG A 111 -4.79 3.12 -10.85
CA ARG A 111 -5.76 4.10 -11.38
C ARG A 111 -5.74 5.45 -10.66
N ASN A 112 -5.30 5.46 -9.40
CA ASN A 112 -5.34 6.63 -8.54
C ASN A 112 -4.00 7.39 -8.50
N LEU A 113 -2.92 6.88 -9.10
CA LEU A 113 -1.64 7.59 -9.13
C LEU A 113 -1.79 8.97 -9.78
N THR A 114 -1.16 9.98 -9.20
CA THR A 114 -1.22 11.36 -9.74
C THR A 114 -0.20 11.61 -10.84
N TYR A 115 0.88 10.83 -10.87
CA TYR A 115 1.92 10.97 -11.89
C TYR A 115 1.34 10.60 -13.27
N PRO A 116 1.59 11.36 -14.34
CA PRO A 116 0.96 11.09 -15.64
C PRO A 116 1.22 9.67 -16.14
N HIS A 117 0.17 8.84 -16.28
CA HIS A 117 0.32 7.41 -16.55
C HIS A 117 1.07 7.12 -17.86
N HIS A 118 0.93 7.96 -18.89
CA HIS A 118 1.68 7.82 -20.15
C HIS A 118 3.20 7.98 -20.01
N LEU A 119 3.69 8.48 -18.86
CA LEU A 119 5.11 8.56 -18.50
C LEU A 119 5.57 7.38 -17.64
N ILE A 120 4.67 6.47 -17.29
CA ILE A 120 4.96 5.27 -16.51
C ILE A 120 4.91 4.07 -17.46
N ASP A 121 6.06 3.46 -17.68
CA ASP A 121 6.18 2.17 -18.36
C ASP A 121 6.10 1.06 -17.30
N LEU A 122 5.30 0.03 -17.54
CA LEU A 122 5.06 -1.07 -16.60
C LEU A 122 5.86 -2.31 -17.00
N ALA A 123 6.48 -2.95 -16.02
CA ALA A 123 7.18 -4.21 -16.21
C ALA A 123 6.84 -5.20 -15.11
N PHE A 124 6.27 -6.34 -15.52
CA PHE A 124 5.90 -7.43 -14.65
C PHE A 124 6.79 -8.64 -14.93
N LEU A 125 7.23 -9.33 -13.87
CA LEU A 125 7.83 -10.65 -14.00
C LEU A 125 7.00 -11.66 -13.23
N VAL A 126 6.36 -12.59 -13.94
CA VAL A 126 5.61 -13.71 -13.36
C VAL A 126 6.53 -14.92 -13.25
N SER A 127 6.66 -15.49 -12.06
CA SER A 127 7.58 -16.60 -11.79
C SER A 127 7.03 -17.61 -10.82
N ASP A 128 7.17 -18.90 -11.15
CA ASP A 128 6.80 -20.04 -10.31
C ASP A 128 5.35 -19.95 -9.76
N SER A 129 4.44 -19.26 -10.48
CA SER A 129 3.02 -19.09 -10.15
C SER A 129 2.20 -20.34 -10.49
N LYS A 130 1.21 -20.65 -9.66
CA LYS A 130 0.31 -21.80 -9.81
C LYS A 130 -1.17 -21.43 -9.91
N ASP A 131 -1.49 -20.16 -9.65
CA ASP A 131 -2.83 -19.60 -9.73
C ASP A 131 -3.07 -18.91 -11.09
N ASN A 132 -4.16 -18.15 -11.24
CA ASN A 132 -4.49 -17.44 -12.48
C ASN A 132 -3.81 -16.06 -12.61
N THR A 133 -2.69 -15.80 -11.90
CA THR A 133 -1.98 -14.50 -11.90
C THR A 133 -1.84 -13.91 -13.30
N LEU A 134 -1.30 -14.68 -14.26
CA LEU A 134 -1.02 -14.18 -15.61
C LEU A 134 -2.29 -13.74 -16.35
N LYS A 135 -3.37 -14.51 -16.18
CA LYS A 135 -4.66 -14.22 -16.82
C LYS A 135 -5.27 -12.95 -16.23
N VAL A 136 -5.37 -12.87 -14.90
CA VAL A 136 -5.95 -11.70 -14.22
C VAL A 136 -5.12 -10.45 -14.46
N LEU A 137 -3.78 -10.57 -14.51
CA LEU A 137 -2.89 -9.47 -14.88
C LEU A 137 -3.22 -8.95 -16.28
N SER A 138 -3.32 -9.85 -17.26
CA SER A 138 -3.60 -9.48 -18.66
C SER A 138 -4.97 -8.81 -18.79
N GLU A 139 -6.01 -9.36 -18.17
CA GLU A 139 -7.37 -8.80 -18.20
C GLU A 139 -7.42 -7.39 -17.58
N ASN A 140 -6.74 -7.15 -16.46
CA ASN A 140 -6.66 -5.82 -15.85
C ASN A 140 -5.86 -4.83 -16.69
N LEU A 141 -4.78 -5.27 -17.34
CA LEU A 141 -3.98 -4.42 -18.24
C LEU A 141 -4.78 -4.04 -19.50
N GLU A 142 -5.51 -4.99 -20.09
CA GLU A 142 -6.41 -4.68 -21.20
C GLU A 142 -7.48 -3.67 -20.78
N ALA A 143 -8.07 -3.85 -19.59
CA ALA A 143 -9.09 -2.95 -19.06
C ALA A 143 -8.57 -1.54 -18.77
N ILE A 144 -7.34 -1.37 -18.28
CA ILE A 144 -6.76 -0.04 -18.02
C ILE A 144 -6.28 0.66 -19.30
N GLN A 145 -5.79 -0.11 -20.29
CA GLN A 145 -5.40 0.45 -21.59
C GLN A 145 -6.60 0.82 -22.47
N ALA A 146 -7.76 0.15 -22.28
CA ALA A 146 -9.00 0.42 -23.00
C ALA A 146 -9.92 1.44 -22.31
N ASP A 147 -9.44 2.10 -21.25
CA ASP A 147 -10.22 3.08 -20.50
C ASP A 147 -10.64 4.28 -21.38
N GLU A 148 -11.82 4.84 -21.11
CA GLU A 148 -12.35 5.98 -21.85
C GLU A 148 -11.60 7.28 -21.53
N ASP A 149 -11.05 7.42 -20.32
CA ASP A 149 -10.23 8.57 -19.95
C ASP A 149 -8.83 8.44 -20.56
N PRO A 150 -8.42 9.34 -21.47
CA PRO A 150 -7.09 9.28 -22.11
C PRO A 150 -5.92 9.44 -21.14
N LYS A 151 -6.17 9.80 -19.88
CA LYS A 151 -5.14 9.86 -18.83
C LYS A 151 -4.88 8.53 -18.13
N GLN A 152 -5.78 7.56 -18.27
CA GLN A 152 -5.69 6.27 -17.58
C GLN A 152 -4.68 5.30 -18.21
N PRO A 153 -4.56 5.20 -19.55
CA PRO A 153 -3.58 4.31 -20.16
C PRO A 153 -2.14 4.64 -19.78
N TYR A 154 -1.38 3.57 -19.52
CA TYR A 154 0.04 3.58 -19.24
C TYR A 154 0.87 3.58 -20.54
N GLY A 155 2.18 3.80 -20.38
CA GLY A 155 3.17 3.76 -21.46
C GLY A 155 3.44 2.35 -22.01
N GLU A 156 4.72 2.00 -22.17
CA GLU A 156 5.11 0.65 -22.59
C GLU A 156 4.80 -0.36 -21.46
N ILE A 157 4.15 -1.47 -21.80
CA ILE A 157 3.83 -2.54 -20.85
C ILE A 157 4.59 -3.80 -21.29
N SER A 158 5.37 -4.37 -20.37
CA SER A 158 6.12 -5.62 -20.57
C SER A 158 5.68 -6.66 -19.54
N ILE A 159 5.22 -7.82 -20.01
CA ILE A 159 4.98 -9.00 -19.17
C ILE A 159 6.04 -10.03 -19.51
N ILE A 160 6.85 -10.42 -18.53
CA ILE A 160 7.92 -11.39 -18.66
C ILE A 160 7.57 -12.60 -17.82
N GLU A 161 7.58 -13.78 -18.41
CA GLU A 161 7.38 -15.03 -17.70
C GLU A 161 8.71 -15.78 -17.60
N LYS A 162 9.14 -16.08 -16.38
CA LYS A 162 10.37 -16.84 -16.15
C LYS A 162 10.38 -17.53 -14.80
N ASP A 163 10.51 -18.85 -14.83
CA ASP A 163 10.71 -19.65 -13.63
C ASP A 163 12.18 -19.70 -13.18
N PHE A 164 12.35 -19.72 -11.86
CA PHE A 164 13.65 -19.92 -11.20
C PHE A 164 13.70 -21.23 -10.41
N GLY A 165 12.61 -22.00 -10.39
CA GLY A 165 12.58 -23.33 -9.82
C GLY A 165 12.68 -23.32 -8.29
N GLN A 166 12.08 -22.32 -7.64
CA GLN A 166 12.05 -22.24 -6.18
C GLN A 166 11.26 -23.44 -5.63
N LYS A 167 11.97 -24.47 -5.17
CA LYS A 167 11.39 -25.67 -4.57
C LYS A 167 10.64 -25.29 -3.30
N VAL A 168 9.31 -25.31 -3.34
CA VAL A 168 8.51 -25.12 -2.12
C VAL A 168 8.52 -26.43 -1.34
N ASN A 169 9.32 -26.48 -0.28
CA ASN A 169 9.11 -27.48 0.75
C ASN A 169 7.80 -27.11 1.48
N GLN A 170 7.00 -28.11 1.82
CA GLN A 170 5.60 -27.93 2.28
C GLN A 170 5.49 -27.44 3.74
N ASP A 171 6.57 -27.44 4.52
CA ASP A 171 6.55 -26.94 5.91
C ASP A 171 6.85 -25.45 5.99
N VAL A 172 5.87 -24.67 6.47
CA VAL A 172 5.95 -23.23 6.70
C VAL A 172 7.09 -22.90 7.69
N GLU A 173 7.29 -23.73 8.72
CA GLU A 173 8.41 -23.61 9.68
C GLU A 173 9.79 -23.76 9.02
N SER A 174 9.91 -24.60 7.99
CA SER A 174 11.16 -24.78 7.24
C SER A 174 11.45 -23.60 6.29
N ARG A 175 10.41 -22.91 5.80
CA ARG A 175 10.54 -21.72 4.91
C ARG A 175 11.04 -20.49 5.63
N HIS A 176 10.63 -20.34 6.89
CA HIS A 176 11.09 -19.27 7.76
C HIS A 176 12.33 -19.66 8.54
N GLY A 177 12.93 -20.84 8.35
CA GLY A 177 14.21 -21.16 8.96
C GLY A 177 15.32 -20.24 8.44
N PHE A 178 16.13 -19.69 9.35
CA PHE A 178 17.26 -18.82 9.04
C PHE A 178 18.14 -19.34 7.87
N ALA A 179 18.40 -20.66 7.85
CA ALA A 179 19.20 -21.32 6.82
C ALA A 179 18.61 -21.28 5.38
N ALA A 180 17.28 -21.20 5.24
CA ALA A 180 16.60 -21.19 3.94
C ALA A 180 16.49 -19.77 3.35
N GLN A 181 16.50 -18.73 4.20
CA GLN A 181 16.27 -17.36 3.77
C GLN A 181 17.35 -16.83 2.82
N ALA A 182 18.62 -17.18 3.06
CA ALA A 182 19.73 -16.78 2.20
C ALA A 182 19.53 -17.25 0.75
N SER A 183 19.14 -18.52 0.56
CA SER A 183 18.88 -19.07 -0.78
C SER A 183 17.67 -18.41 -1.44
N ARG A 184 16.61 -18.13 -0.67
CA ARG A 184 15.40 -17.46 -1.17
C ARG A 184 15.72 -16.03 -1.66
N ARG A 185 16.44 -15.24 -0.85
CA ARG A 185 16.87 -13.88 -1.23
C ARG A 185 17.70 -13.88 -2.51
N LYS A 186 18.64 -14.82 -2.64
CA LYS A 186 19.46 -14.97 -3.87
C LYS A 186 18.60 -15.26 -5.11
N LEU A 187 17.56 -16.09 -5.01
CA LEU A 187 16.62 -16.34 -6.12
C LEU A 187 15.74 -15.12 -6.44
N MET A 188 15.22 -14.43 -5.42
CA MET A 188 14.47 -13.19 -5.61
C MET A 188 15.31 -12.11 -6.30
N ALA A 189 16.59 -11.99 -5.93
CA ALA A 189 17.53 -11.09 -6.57
C ALA A 189 17.71 -11.41 -8.06
N GLN A 190 17.76 -12.69 -8.44
CA GLN A 190 17.78 -13.10 -9.85
C GLN A 190 16.51 -12.60 -10.56
N ALA A 191 15.33 -12.88 -10.02
CA ALA A 191 14.07 -12.43 -10.61
C ALA A 191 14.04 -10.91 -10.84
N ARG A 192 14.40 -10.11 -9.82
CA ARG A 192 14.48 -8.64 -9.96
C ARG A 192 15.48 -8.22 -11.05
N ASN A 193 16.66 -8.83 -11.12
CA ASN A 193 17.66 -8.49 -12.15
C ASN A 193 17.19 -8.87 -13.57
N TRP A 194 16.52 -10.01 -13.74
CA TRP A 194 15.96 -10.42 -15.03
C TRP A 194 14.87 -9.44 -15.50
N LEU A 195 13.97 -9.03 -14.60
CA LEU A 195 12.95 -8.02 -14.88
C LEU A 195 13.58 -6.69 -15.31
N LEU A 196 14.51 -6.18 -14.50
CA LEU A 196 15.18 -4.90 -14.77
C LEU A 196 15.94 -4.91 -16.11
N SER A 197 16.76 -5.94 -16.34
CA SER A 197 17.59 -6.03 -17.55
C SER A 197 16.77 -6.16 -18.83
N ALA A 198 15.60 -6.82 -18.77
CA ALA A 198 14.71 -6.95 -19.91
C ALA A 198 13.89 -5.67 -20.19
N ALA A 199 13.58 -4.88 -19.16
CA ALA A 199 12.65 -3.75 -19.27
C ALA A 199 13.33 -2.36 -19.31
N LEU A 200 14.53 -2.19 -18.76
CA LEU A 200 15.19 -0.88 -18.68
C LEU A 200 15.58 -0.33 -20.06
N ARG A 201 14.88 0.72 -20.50
CA ARG A 201 15.16 1.47 -21.74
C ARG A 201 16.05 2.72 -21.52
N PRO A 202 16.71 3.22 -22.60
CA PRO A 202 17.58 4.39 -22.54
C PRO A 202 16.91 5.69 -22.07
N TYR A 203 15.60 5.83 -22.21
CA TYR A 203 14.86 7.05 -21.87
C TYR A 203 14.30 7.09 -20.44
N HIS A 204 14.38 5.99 -19.66
CA HIS A 204 13.92 6.00 -18.27
C HIS A 204 14.84 6.84 -17.41
N SER A 205 14.24 7.75 -16.63
CA SER A 205 14.94 8.57 -15.63
C SER A 205 14.85 7.96 -14.23
N TRP A 206 13.78 7.21 -13.96
CA TRP A 206 13.52 6.57 -12.68
C TRP A 206 13.12 5.11 -12.85
N VAL A 207 13.39 4.31 -11.83
CA VAL A 207 12.88 2.95 -11.67
C VAL A 207 12.20 2.88 -10.32
N TYR A 208 10.94 2.45 -10.31
CA TYR A 208 10.14 2.28 -9.12
C TYR A 208 9.81 0.81 -8.91
N TRP A 209 10.33 0.22 -7.84
CA TRP A 209 10.01 -1.14 -7.42
C TRP A 209 8.84 -1.10 -6.47
N ARG A 210 7.86 -1.96 -6.70
CA ARG A 210 6.66 -2.03 -5.87
C ARG A 210 6.17 -3.47 -5.76
N ASP A 211 5.98 -3.94 -4.54
CA ASP A 211 5.32 -5.22 -4.30
C ASP A 211 3.79 -5.07 -4.53
N VAL A 212 3.15 -6.17 -4.92
CA VAL A 212 1.73 -6.19 -5.35
C VAL A 212 0.73 -6.14 -4.19
N ASP A 213 1.20 -6.48 -3.00
CA ASP A 213 0.47 -6.68 -1.74
C ASP A 213 0.49 -5.44 -0.82
N VAL A 214 0.89 -4.28 -1.33
CA VAL A 214 0.80 -3.03 -0.57
C VAL A 214 -0.64 -2.51 -0.56
N GLU A 215 -1.29 -2.59 0.60
CA GLU A 215 -2.70 -2.27 0.86
C GLU A 215 -3.04 -0.78 0.74
N THR A 216 -2.19 0.14 1.22
CA THR A 216 -2.42 1.58 0.97
C THR A 216 -1.11 2.35 0.80
N ALA A 217 -1.14 3.36 -0.07
CA ALA A 217 -0.09 4.36 -0.20
C ALA A 217 -0.69 5.69 -0.70
N PRO A 218 -0.05 6.84 -0.43
CA PRO A 218 -0.45 8.09 -1.02
C PRO A 218 -0.43 8.04 -2.55
N PHE A 219 -1.43 8.62 -3.18
CA PHE A 219 -1.56 8.69 -4.64
C PHE A 219 -0.42 9.46 -5.31
N THR A 220 0.21 10.35 -4.54
CA THR A 220 1.36 11.21 -4.88
C THR A 220 2.70 10.56 -4.58
N ILE A 221 2.75 9.26 -4.23
CA ILE A 221 3.99 8.60 -3.77
C ILE A 221 5.19 8.78 -4.70
N LEU A 222 4.99 8.81 -6.01
CA LEU A 222 6.09 9.00 -6.96
C LEU A 222 6.66 10.41 -6.83
N GLU A 223 5.81 11.43 -6.87
CA GLU A 223 6.18 12.83 -6.71
C GLU A 223 6.79 13.11 -5.33
N ASP A 224 6.18 12.55 -4.28
CA ASP A 224 6.59 12.72 -2.90
C ASP A 224 7.97 12.14 -2.65
N LEU A 225 8.32 11.00 -3.26
CA LEU A 225 9.67 10.44 -3.19
C LEU A 225 10.65 11.17 -4.11
N MET A 226 10.22 11.57 -5.32
CA MET A 226 11.07 12.26 -6.29
C MET A 226 11.58 13.60 -5.76
N ARG A 227 10.75 14.38 -5.06
CA ARG A 227 11.10 15.73 -4.59
C ARG A 227 12.33 15.78 -3.69
N HIS A 228 12.64 14.70 -2.97
CA HIS A 228 13.86 14.56 -2.15
C HIS A 228 15.14 14.49 -3.00
N ASN A 229 15.00 14.18 -4.30
CA ASN A 229 16.07 14.19 -5.29
C ASN A 229 17.26 13.27 -4.97
N LYS A 230 17.01 12.18 -4.24
CA LYS A 230 18.01 11.18 -3.85
C LYS A 230 18.18 10.12 -4.92
N ASP A 231 19.32 9.43 -4.90
CA ASP A 231 19.61 8.40 -5.89
C ASP A 231 18.81 7.12 -5.61
N VAL A 232 18.66 6.74 -4.34
CA VAL A 232 17.79 5.67 -3.85
C VAL A 232 17.02 6.18 -2.63
N ILE A 233 15.70 6.02 -2.64
CA ILE A 233 14.82 6.42 -1.54
C ILE A 233 13.73 5.38 -1.28
N VAL A 234 13.45 5.14 0.00
CA VAL A 234 12.36 4.25 0.46
C VAL A 234 11.46 4.91 1.50
N PRO A 235 10.14 4.66 1.46
CA PRO A 235 9.23 5.01 2.54
C PRO A 235 9.36 4.00 3.71
N ASN A 236 8.77 4.34 4.84
CA ASN A 236 8.56 3.39 5.92
C ASN A 236 7.37 2.47 5.62
N VAL A 237 7.45 1.19 6.03
CA VAL A 237 6.42 0.18 5.72
C VAL A 237 5.89 -0.45 6.98
N TRP A 238 4.59 -0.30 7.18
CA TRP A 238 3.85 -0.84 8.32
C TRP A 238 2.77 -1.79 7.84
N ARG A 239 2.23 -2.60 8.74
CA ARG A 239 1.06 -3.43 8.49
C ARG A 239 -0.05 -3.06 9.47
N PRO A 240 -1.30 -2.95 9.03
CA PRO A 240 -2.41 -2.92 9.96
C PRO A 240 -2.51 -4.30 10.61
N LEU A 241 -3.00 -4.32 11.84
CA LEU A 241 -3.33 -5.53 12.56
C LEU A 241 -4.76 -5.40 13.10
N PRO A 242 -5.45 -6.51 13.32
CA PRO A 242 -6.67 -6.47 14.10
C PRO A 242 -6.46 -5.86 15.49
N ASP A 243 -7.51 -5.26 16.05
CA ASP A 243 -7.45 -4.58 17.36
C ASP A 243 -6.91 -5.50 18.48
N TRP A 244 -7.24 -6.79 18.44
CA TRP A 244 -6.78 -7.78 19.43
C TRP A 244 -5.29 -8.12 19.31
N LEU A 245 -4.64 -7.76 18.21
CA LEU A 245 -3.18 -7.88 17.97
C LEU A 245 -2.44 -6.55 18.10
N GLY A 246 -3.12 -5.49 18.55
CA GLY A 246 -2.49 -4.19 18.80
C GLY A 246 -2.64 -3.17 17.65
N GLY A 247 -3.47 -3.44 16.65
CA GLY A 247 -3.92 -2.45 15.66
C GLY A 247 -2.94 -2.15 14.51
N GLU A 248 -1.64 -2.05 14.79
CA GLU A 248 -0.61 -1.80 13.77
C GLU A 248 0.76 -2.33 14.20
N GLN A 249 1.62 -2.67 13.24
CA GLN A 249 2.96 -3.17 13.50
C GLN A 249 3.96 -2.77 12.40
N PRO A 250 5.24 -2.49 12.75
CA PRO A 250 6.36 -2.46 11.82
C PRO A 250 6.44 -3.71 10.93
N TYR A 251 6.47 -3.54 9.61
CA TYR A 251 6.50 -4.68 8.68
C TYR A 251 7.89 -4.92 8.08
N ASP A 252 8.44 -3.93 7.38
CA ASP A 252 9.69 -4.12 6.63
C ASP A 252 10.92 -3.82 7.49
N LEU A 253 11.56 -4.88 7.99
CA LEU A 253 12.79 -4.77 8.78
C LEU A 253 14.07 -4.72 7.92
N ASN A 254 13.97 -4.75 6.59
CA ASN A 254 15.13 -4.77 5.69
C ASN A 254 15.69 -3.36 5.38
N SER A 255 14.99 -2.31 5.83
CA SER A 255 15.46 -0.93 5.75
C SER A 255 16.10 -0.54 7.08
N TRP A 256 17.42 -0.36 7.11
CA TRP A 256 18.16 -0.16 8.35
C TRP A 256 19.48 0.61 8.13
N GLN A 257 19.96 1.25 9.18
CA GLN A 257 21.31 1.82 9.24
C GLN A 257 22.29 0.80 9.83
N GLU A 258 23.50 0.76 9.30
CA GLU A 258 24.52 -0.20 9.74
C GLU A 258 24.94 0.05 11.20
N SER A 259 25.38 -1.00 11.89
CA SER A 259 25.86 -0.92 13.27
C SER A 259 27.27 -1.52 13.41
N GLU A 260 28.03 -1.06 14.40
CA GLU A 260 29.36 -1.61 14.70
C GLU A 260 29.29 -3.10 15.08
N THR A 261 28.24 -3.50 15.82
CA THR A 261 28.04 -4.90 16.23
C THR A 261 27.75 -5.79 15.02
N ALA A 262 26.96 -5.33 14.05
CA ALA A 262 26.67 -6.07 12.84
C ALA A 262 27.91 -6.20 11.93
N LEU A 263 28.75 -5.16 11.85
CA LEU A 263 30.03 -5.24 11.14
C LEU A 263 30.97 -6.26 11.80
N ALA A 264 31.11 -6.22 13.13
CA ALA A 264 31.91 -7.20 13.86
C ALA A 264 31.39 -8.64 13.66
N LEU A 265 30.06 -8.83 13.67
CA LEU A 265 29.46 -10.12 13.34
C LEU A 265 29.79 -10.55 11.91
N ALA A 266 29.63 -9.66 10.93
CA ALA A 266 29.88 -9.94 9.51
C ALA A 266 31.32 -10.43 9.27
N ASP A 267 32.31 -9.89 10.01
CA ASP A 267 33.71 -10.31 9.93
C ASP A 267 33.96 -11.73 10.45
N THR A 268 33.07 -12.26 11.29
CA THR A 268 33.17 -13.65 11.79
C THR A 268 32.56 -14.70 10.87
N LEU A 269 31.75 -14.28 9.89
CA LEU A 269 31.00 -15.18 9.02
C LEU A 269 31.78 -15.55 7.76
N ASP A 270 31.50 -16.73 7.21
CA ASP A 270 32.05 -17.17 5.92
C ASP A 270 31.67 -16.24 4.77
N GLU A 271 32.49 -16.18 3.71
CA GLU A 271 32.30 -15.28 2.55
C GLU A 271 30.89 -15.37 1.93
N ASP A 272 30.36 -16.59 1.79
CA ASP A 272 29.06 -16.86 1.19
C ASP A 272 27.84 -16.66 2.12
N ALA A 273 28.10 -16.40 3.41
CA ALA A 273 27.05 -16.19 4.40
C ALA A 273 26.24 -14.93 4.10
N VAL A 274 24.94 -14.97 4.43
CA VAL A 274 24.02 -13.85 4.29
C VAL A 274 23.35 -13.62 5.65
N ILE A 275 23.49 -12.40 6.17
CA ILE A 275 22.75 -11.90 7.32
C ILE A 275 21.34 -11.55 6.82
N VAL A 276 20.34 -12.03 7.53
CA VAL A 276 18.93 -11.74 7.25
C VAL A 276 18.33 -11.19 8.54
N GLU A 277 17.76 -10.00 8.46
CA GLU A 277 17.16 -9.34 9.62
C GLU A 277 15.89 -10.03 10.12
N GLY A 278 15.56 -9.82 11.39
CA GLY A 278 14.36 -10.36 12.04
C GLY A 278 14.54 -11.76 12.64
N TYR A 279 15.77 -12.27 12.69
CA TYR A 279 16.10 -13.60 13.21
C TYR A 279 16.90 -13.51 14.51
N ALA A 280 16.53 -14.33 15.51
CA ALA A 280 17.17 -14.32 16.82
C ALA A 280 18.62 -14.84 16.79
N GLU A 281 18.97 -15.59 15.75
CA GLU A 281 20.28 -16.18 15.52
C GLU A 281 21.39 -15.12 15.44
N TYR A 282 21.09 -13.93 14.88
CA TYR A 282 22.04 -12.84 14.71
C TYR A 282 21.53 -11.57 15.37
N ALA A 283 22.13 -11.20 16.50
CA ALA A 283 21.89 -9.91 17.16
C ALA A 283 22.68 -8.80 16.45
N THR A 284 22.08 -8.19 15.42
CA THR A 284 22.71 -7.14 14.61
C THR A 284 22.66 -5.76 15.28
N TRP A 285 21.68 -5.51 16.16
CA TRP A 285 21.47 -4.21 16.84
C TRP A 285 21.40 -3.01 15.88
N ARG A 286 20.93 -3.24 14.66
CA ARG A 286 20.77 -2.18 13.66
C ARG A 286 19.56 -1.32 13.97
N PRO A 287 19.64 0.01 13.82
CA PRO A 287 18.45 0.86 13.81
C PRO A 287 17.63 0.57 12.55
N HIS A 288 16.46 -0.05 12.71
CA HIS A 288 15.53 -0.29 11.59
C HIS A 288 14.62 0.91 11.39
N LEU A 289 14.44 1.32 10.13
CA LEU A 289 13.56 2.43 9.73
C LEU A 289 12.14 2.24 10.28
N ALA A 290 11.67 0.99 10.29
CA ALA A 290 10.34 0.61 10.76
C ALA A 290 10.04 1.04 12.21
N TYR A 291 11.03 1.00 13.10
CA TYR A 291 10.85 1.37 14.50
C TYR A 291 10.99 2.87 14.79
N LEU A 292 11.38 3.67 13.80
CA LEU A 292 11.61 5.11 13.96
C LEU A 292 10.38 5.96 13.63
N ARG A 293 9.26 5.34 13.25
CA ARG A 293 8.02 6.05 12.95
C ARG A 293 7.45 6.72 14.19
N ASP A 294 7.37 8.04 14.13
CA ASP A 294 6.45 8.87 14.88
C ASP A 294 5.26 9.25 13.97
N PRO A 295 4.01 8.91 14.31
CA PRO A 295 2.81 9.32 13.56
C PRO A 295 2.62 10.84 13.43
N PHE A 296 3.23 11.64 14.32
CA PHE A 296 3.20 13.09 14.29
C PHE A 296 4.52 13.70 13.78
N GLY A 297 5.47 12.85 13.37
CA GLY A 297 6.75 13.27 12.83
C GLY A 297 6.63 13.90 11.45
N ASP A 298 7.67 14.62 11.05
CA ASP A 298 7.74 15.26 9.73
C ASP A 298 7.90 14.17 8.65
N PRO A 299 6.94 14.01 7.71
CA PRO A 299 7.05 13.04 6.62
C PRO A 299 8.26 13.31 5.71
N ASP A 300 8.81 14.52 5.73
CA ASP A 300 9.96 14.93 4.92
C ASP A 300 11.29 14.61 5.58
N MET A 301 11.28 14.12 6.83
CA MET A 301 12.49 13.75 7.53
C MET A 301 13.24 12.67 6.75
N GLU A 302 14.52 12.93 6.48
CA GLU A 302 15.39 12.01 5.76
C GLU A 302 16.35 11.32 6.74
N MET A 303 16.58 10.04 6.55
CA MET A 303 17.59 9.28 7.27
C MET A 303 18.48 8.52 6.30
N GLU A 304 19.79 8.60 6.47
CA GLU A 304 20.71 7.73 5.73
C GLU A 304 20.60 6.29 6.23
N ILE A 305 20.42 5.37 5.30
CA ILE A 305 20.32 3.93 5.58
C ILE A 305 21.34 3.16 4.72
N ASP A 306 21.62 1.92 5.12
CA ASP A 306 22.61 1.06 4.47
C ASP A 306 21.93 -0.16 3.82
N GLY A 307 20.95 -0.74 4.51
CA GLY A 307 20.02 -1.73 3.97
C GLY A 307 18.76 -1.06 3.43
N VAL A 308 18.22 -1.60 2.34
CA VAL A 308 17.00 -1.14 1.67
C VAL A 308 16.04 -2.32 1.58
N GLY A 309 14.79 -2.11 1.97
CA GLY A 309 13.74 -3.12 1.80
C GLY A 309 13.06 -3.09 0.43
N GLY A 310 12.46 -4.23 0.07
CA GLY A 310 11.99 -4.50 -1.30
C GLY A 310 10.60 -3.99 -1.65
N VAL A 311 9.82 -3.55 -0.66
CA VAL A 311 8.37 -3.29 -0.80
C VAL A 311 8.08 -2.09 -1.70
N SER A 312 8.86 -1.02 -1.55
CA SER A 312 8.68 0.22 -2.31
C SER A 312 10.01 0.96 -2.41
N ILE A 313 10.63 0.96 -3.60
CA ILE A 313 11.93 1.60 -3.83
C ILE A 313 11.82 2.53 -5.02
N LEU A 314 12.06 3.82 -4.82
CA LEU A 314 12.30 4.73 -5.94
C LEU A 314 13.81 4.94 -6.09
N ALA A 315 14.34 4.66 -7.27
CA ALA A 315 15.75 4.88 -7.56
C ALA A 315 15.94 5.52 -8.94
N LYS A 316 16.95 6.37 -9.06
CA LYS A 316 17.31 6.97 -10.35
C LYS A 316 17.82 5.88 -11.30
N ALA A 317 17.39 5.90 -12.55
CA ALA A 317 17.79 4.90 -13.54
C ALA A 317 19.32 4.84 -13.75
N LYS A 318 20.03 5.96 -13.56
CA LYS A 318 21.50 6.04 -13.63
C LYS A 318 22.20 5.12 -12.62
N VAL A 319 21.58 4.83 -11.47
CA VAL A 319 22.12 3.94 -10.43
C VAL A 319 22.33 2.55 -11.02
N PHE A 320 21.28 2.01 -11.65
CA PHE A 320 21.32 0.71 -12.31
C PHE A 320 22.25 0.68 -13.52
N ARG A 321 22.23 1.74 -14.35
CA ARG A 321 23.11 1.83 -15.54
C ARG A 321 24.58 1.90 -15.20
N SER A 322 24.92 2.32 -13.98
CA SER A 322 26.30 2.34 -13.50
C SER A 322 26.80 0.98 -13.03
N GLY A 323 25.91 -0.01 -12.89
CA GLY A 323 26.24 -1.38 -12.49
C GLY A 323 25.68 -1.82 -11.15
N VAL A 324 24.99 -0.93 -10.41
CA VAL A 324 24.27 -1.32 -9.20
C VAL A 324 23.11 -2.24 -9.57
N HIS A 325 22.94 -3.34 -8.86
CA HIS A 325 21.89 -4.33 -9.09
C HIS A 325 21.56 -5.05 -7.78
N PHE A 326 20.61 -5.99 -7.80
CA PHE A 326 20.28 -6.82 -6.64
C PHE A 326 21.24 -8.00 -6.58
N PRO A 327 22.18 -8.10 -5.61
CA PRO A 327 23.16 -9.17 -5.63
C PRO A 327 22.51 -10.54 -5.43
N ALA A 328 22.64 -11.42 -6.42
CA ALA A 328 22.20 -12.82 -6.34
C ALA A 328 23.24 -13.74 -5.67
N PHE A 329 24.22 -13.14 -5.01
CA PHE A 329 25.32 -13.72 -4.28
C PHE A 329 25.52 -12.92 -2.99
N SER A 330 26.38 -13.39 -2.08
CA SER A 330 26.68 -12.61 -0.87
C SER A 330 27.54 -11.40 -1.23
N PHE A 331 27.01 -10.20 -1.03
CA PHE A 331 27.72 -8.94 -1.13
C PHE A 331 27.75 -8.29 0.25
N GLU A 332 28.94 -8.24 0.87
CA GLU A 332 29.10 -7.76 2.25
C GLU A 332 28.16 -8.43 3.25
N LYS A 333 28.00 -9.75 3.12
CA LYS A 333 27.07 -10.59 3.89
C LYS A 333 25.60 -10.28 3.68
N HIS A 334 25.22 -9.64 2.58
CA HIS A 334 23.83 -9.35 2.23
C HIS A 334 23.53 -9.81 0.80
N ALA A 335 22.26 -9.97 0.48
CA ALA A 335 21.81 -10.30 -0.86
C ALA A 335 20.59 -9.44 -1.22
N GLU A 336 20.14 -9.53 -2.47
CA GLU A 336 18.89 -8.91 -2.92
C GLU A 336 18.81 -7.39 -2.65
N THR A 337 17.81 -6.93 -1.90
CA THR A 337 17.50 -5.49 -1.70
C THR A 337 18.44 -4.84 -0.69
N GLU A 338 18.80 -5.55 0.38
CA GLU A 338 19.81 -5.10 1.35
C GLU A 338 21.20 -5.00 0.70
N GLY A 339 21.55 -5.99 -0.14
CA GLY A 339 22.77 -5.95 -0.94
C GLY A 339 22.77 -4.81 -1.96
N PHE A 340 21.61 -4.48 -2.56
CA PHE A 340 21.44 -3.33 -3.44
C PHE A 340 21.70 -2.00 -2.70
N GLY A 341 21.19 -1.85 -1.47
CA GLY A 341 21.47 -0.68 -0.62
C GLY A 341 22.97 -0.51 -0.35
N LYS A 342 23.64 -1.57 0.12
CA LYS A 342 25.09 -1.55 0.36
C LYS A 342 25.89 -1.24 -0.90
N MET A 343 25.55 -1.89 -2.01
CA MET A 343 26.23 -1.67 -3.29
C MET A 343 26.07 -0.22 -3.77
N SER A 344 24.87 0.35 -3.63
CA SER A 344 24.60 1.75 -3.96
C SER A 344 25.50 2.69 -3.16
N LYS A 345 25.57 2.51 -1.82
CA LYS A 345 26.45 3.31 -0.97
C LYS A 345 27.92 3.12 -1.31
N ARG A 346 28.38 1.89 -1.56
CA ARG A 346 29.77 1.62 -1.98
C ARG A 346 30.15 2.31 -3.28
N MET A 347 29.19 2.51 -4.18
CA MET A 347 29.38 3.23 -5.44
C MET A 347 29.21 4.75 -5.30
N GLY A 348 29.03 5.27 -4.07
CA GLY A 348 28.93 6.70 -3.79
C GLY A 348 27.53 7.29 -4.03
N TYR A 349 26.50 6.46 -4.16
CA TYR A 349 25.12 6.92 -4.29
C TYR A 349 24.48 7.16 -2.94
N SER A 350 23.58 8.16 -2.90
CA SER A 350 22.76 8.42 -1.71
C SER A 350 21.67 7.35 -1.55
N VAL A 351 21.55 6.83 -0.33
CA VAL A 351 20.54 5.82 0.04
C VAL A 351 19.80 6.32 1.28
N ILE A 352 18.54 6.71 1.09
CA ILE A 352 17.75 7.43 2.09
C ILE A 352 16.45 6.67 2.42
N GLY A 353 16.09 6.64 3.70
CA GLY A 353 14.78 6.22 4.18
C GLY A 353 14.00 7.39 4.76
N LEU A 354 12.67 7.35 4.62
CA LEU A 354 11.75 8.32 5.23
C LEU A 354 11.03 7.69 6.42
N PRO A 355 11.46 7.91 7.67
CA PRO A 355 10.90 7.21 8.85
C PRO A 355 9.42 7.51 9.10
N HIS A 356 8.94 8.71 8.76
CA HIS A 356 7.56 9.12 9.04
C HIS A 356 6.62 9.01 7.82
N TYR A 357 7.18 8.92 6.60
CA TYR A 357 6.38 8.70 5.39
C TYR A 357 6.02 7.22 5.28
N THR A 358 4.80 6.86 5.66
CA THR A 358 4.39 5.46 5.83
C THR A 358 3.49 4.96 4.70
N ILE A 359 3.79 3.77 4.21
CA ILE A 359 2.90 2.95 3.37
C ILE A 359 2.50 1.67 4.12
N TRP A 360 1.38 1.07 3.72
CA TRP A 360 0.78 -0.03 4.46
C TRP A 360 0.76 -1.30 3.63
N HIS A 361 1.43 -2.33 4.11
CA HIS A 361 1.38 -3.68 3.55
C HIS A 361 0.14 -4.41 4.05
N LEU A 362 -0.45 -5.25 3.19
CA LEU A 362 -1.62 -6.06 3.55
C LEU A 362 -1.31 -6.99 4.73
N TYR A 363 -2.28 -7.13 5.64
CA TYR A 363 -2.23 -8.13 6.69
C TYR A 363 -2.62 -9.51 6.15
N GLU A 364 -1.69 -10.47 6.26
CA GLU A 364 -1.94 -11.88 6.02
C GLU A 364 -2.11 -12.62 7.35
N PRO A 365 -3.32 -13.10 7.69
CA PRO A 365 -3.56 -13.82 8.93
C PRO A 365 -2.76 -15.12 9.02
N SER A 366 -2.12 -15.36 10.16
CA SER A 366 -1.54 -16.67 10.45
C SER A 366 -2.62 -17.73 10.72
N VAL A 367 -2.23 -19.00 10.75
CA VAL A 367 -3.17 -20.10 11.08
C VAL A 367 -3.82 -19.89 12.44
N ASP A 368 -3.08 -19.38 13.42
CA ASP A 368 -3.62 -19.11 14.75
C ASP A 368 -4.51 -17.88 14.77
N ASP A 369 -4.21 -16.86 13.95
CA ASP A 369 -5.09 -15.71 13.79
C ASP A 369 -6.43 -16.11 13.17
N ILE A 370 -6.42 -16.99 12.17
CA ILE A 370 -7.64 -17.53 11.54
C ILE A 370 -8.48 -18.27 12.57
N ARG A 371 -7.87 -19.13 13.38
CA ARG A 371 -8.57 -19.85 14.47
C ARG A 371 -9.21 -18.87 15.46
N HIS A 372 -8.47 -17.84 15.86
CA HIS A 372 -8.98 -16.84 16.80
C HIS A 372 -10.15 -16.03 16.19
N MET A 373 -10.06 -15.65 14.91
CA MET A 373 -11.15 -14.98 14.20
C MET A 373 -12.41 -15.85 14.11
N GLU A 374 -12.26 -17.15 13.81
CA GLU A 374 -13.39 -18.08 13.80
C GLU A 374 -14.03 -18.23 15.18
N GLU A 375 -13.25 -18.26 16.26
CA GLU A 375 -13.75 -18.31 17.63
C GLU A 375 -14.56 -17.05 17.96
N MET A 376 -14.01 -15.86 17.67
CA MET A 376 -14.70 -14.59 17.87
C MET A 376 -15.98 -14.47 17.05
N GLU A 377 -16.00 -14.98 15.81
CA GLU A 377 -17.21 -15.00 14.98
C GLU A 377 -18.29 -15.92 15.58
N ARG A 378 -17.91 -17.10 16.09
CA ARG A 378 -18.84 -18.01 16.78
C ARG A 378 -19.43 -17.37 18.04
N GLU A 379 -18.59 -16.69 18.84
CA GLU A 379 -19.05 -15.96 20.03
C GLU A 379 -20.00 -14.81 19.67
N ARG A 380 -19.68 -14.06 18.60
CA ARG A 380 -20.53 -12.97 18.10
C ARG A 380 -21.90 -13.50 17.67
N LEU A 381 -21.94 -14.56 16.86
CA LEU A 381 -23.18 -15.19 16.42
C LEU A 381 -23.99 -15.75 17.60
N ALA A 382 -23.33 -16.30 18.62
CA ALA A 382 -24.00 -16.76 19.83
C ALA A 382 -24.61 -15.59 20.63
N ARG A 383 -23.90 -14.47 20.75
CA ARG A 383 -24.39 -13.25 21.42
C ARG A 383 -25.57 -12.64 20.68
N GLU A 384 -25.49 -12.53 19.35
CA GLU A 384 -26.58 -12.03 18.50
C GLU A 384 -27.84 -12.89 18.65
N LYS A 385 -27.71 -14.23 18.66
CA LYS A 385 -28.83 -15.15 18.93
C LYS A 385 -29.42 -14.95 20.33
N GLN A 386 -28.58 -14.83 21.36
CA GLN A 386 -29.05 -14.58 22.72
C GLN A 386 -29.77 -13.22 22.84
N GLU A 387 -29.31 -12.19 22.15
CA GLU A 387 -29.97 -10.88 22.11
C GLU A 387 -31.31 -10.94 21.37
N GLU A 388 -31.39 -11.67 20.25
CA GLU A 388 -32.65 -11.93 19.56
C GLU A 388 -33.64 -12.70 20.43
N GLU A 389 -33.19 -13.74 21.12
CA GLU A 389 -34.01 -14.51 22.06
C GLU A 389 -34.49 -13.64 23.22
N LYS A 390 -33.61 -12.81 23.80
CA LYS A 390 -33.98 -11.83 24.83
C LYS A 390 -35.03 -10.84 24.31
N LYS A 391 -34.86 -10.30 23.10
CA LYS A 391 -35.84 -9.39 22.47
C LYS A 391 -37.18 -10.09 22.23
N LYS A 392 -37.18 -11.31 21.69
CA LYS A 392 -38.39 -12.12 21.49
C LYS A 392 -39.08 -12.43 22.83
N ASN A 393 -38.32 -12.77 23.86
CA ASN A 393 -38.87 -13.03 25.19
C ASN A 393 -39.45 -11.77 25.82
N GLN A 394 -38.78 -10.62 25.70
CA GLN A 394 -39.32 -9.32 26.15
C GLN A 394 -40.59 -8.93 25.39
N GLN A 395 -40.67 -9.19 24.09
CA GLN A 395 -41.89 -8.96 23.30
C GLN A 395 -43.03 -9.85 23.79
N LYS A 396 -42.81 -11.15 23.97
CA LYS A 396 -43.81 -12.08 24.53
C LYS A 396 -44.30 -11.64 25.90
N ILE A 397 -43.38 -11.27 26.80
CA ILE A 397 -43.73 -10.75 28.13
C ILE A 397 -44.57 -9.47 27.98
N LYS A 398 -44.20 -8.55 27.09
CA LYS A 398 -44.97 -7.31 26.88
C LYS A 398 -46.38 -7.58 26.35
N GLU A 399 -46.53 -8.53 25.45
CA GLU A 399 -47.83 -8.99 24.94
C GLU A 399 -48.66 -9.62 26.06
N GLU A 400 -48.09 -10.56 26.82
CA GLU A 400 -48.75 -11.23 27.94
C GLU A 400 -49.15 -10.26 29.08
N TYR A 401 -48.30 -9.28 29.40
CA TYR A 401 -48.61 -8.21 30.36
C TYR A 401 -49.64 -7.21 29.83
N SER A 402 -49.72 -6.99 28.51
CA SER A 402 -50.76 -6.17 27.89
C SER A 402 -52.12 -6.84 28.00
N ASP A 403 -52.17 -8.15 27.75
CA ASP A 403 -53.41 -8.92 27.83
C ASP A 403 -53.91 -9.02 29.28
N THR A 404 -53.04 -9.34 30.24
CA THR A 404 -53.41 -9.36 31.67
C THR A 404 -53.80 -7.98 32.22
N ARG A 405 -53.22 -6.88 31.70
CA ARG A 405 -53.66 -5.52 32.06
C ARG A 405 -55.07 -5.24 31.56
N ASN A 406 -55.41 -5.64 30.34
CA ASN A 406 -56.75 -5.48 29.79
C ASN A 406 -57.77 -6.32 30.59
N GLU A 407 -57.40 -7.51 31.05
CA GLU A 407 -58.23 -8.33 31.94
C GLU A 407 -58.41 -7.69 33.32
N TRP A 408 -57.33 -7.20 33.95
CA TRP A 408 -57.41 -6.52 35.25
C TRP A 408 -58.23 -5.22 35.21
N GLU A 409 -58.15 -4.45 34.12
CA GLU A 409 -58.97 -3.24 33.93
C GLU A 409 -60.47 -3.58 33.82
N LYS A 410 -60.83 -4.71 33.19
CA LYS A 410 -62.21 -5.23 33.16
C LYS A 410 -62.67 -5.68 34.55
N ASP A 411 -61.88 -6.49 35.24
CA ASP A 411 -62.22 -6.98 36.59
C ASP A 411 -62.40 -5.81 37.59
N LYS A 412 -61.59 -4.76 37.45
CA LYS A 412 -61.69 -3.55 38.27
C LYS A 412 -62.99 -2.77 37.98
N GLN A 413 -63.43 -2.71 36.72
CA GLN A 413 -64.73 -2.12 36.37
C GLN A 413 -65.88 -2.96 36.94
N GLU A 414 -65.84 -4.29 36.80
CA GLU A 414 -66.87 -5.18 37.33
C GLU A 414 -66.99 -5.10 38.86
N MET A 415 -65.88 -5.01 39.59
CA MET A 415 -65.91 -4.80 41.05
C MET A 415 -66.48 -3.44 41.46
N GLN A 416 -66.24 -2.38 40.67
CA GLN A 416 -66.83 -1.06 40.93
C GLN A 416 -68.36 -1.08 40.70
N ASP A 417 -68.81 -1.80 39.68
CA ASP A 417 -70.24 -1.98 39.37
C ASP A 417 -70.96 -2.85 40.43
N LEU A 418 -70.28 -3.87 40.96
CA LEU A 418 -70.77 -4.69 42.08
C LEU A 418 -70.87 -3.91 43.40
N ALA A 419 -69.95 -2.99 43.66
CA ALA A 419 -69.99 -2.12 44.84
C ALA A 419 -71.11 -1.06 44.79
N ALA A 420 -71.69 -0.81 43.61
CA ALA A 420 -72.75 0.17 43.39
C ALA A 420 -74.19 -0.38 43.56
N GLN A 421 -74.38 -1.66 43.91
CA GLN A 421 -75.71 -2.27 44.07
C GLN A 421 -76.22 -2.23 45.54
N PRO A 422 -77.49 -1.86 45.81
CA PRO A 422 -78.02 -1.67 47.17
C PRO A 422 -78.45 -2.97 47.86
N LYS A 423 -78.12 -3.12 49.15
CA LYS A 423 -78.58 -4.23 50.03
C LYS A 423 -80.09 -4.12 50.37
N PRO A 424 -80.88 -5.20 50.35
CA PRO A 424 -82.26 -5.20 50.84
C PRO A 424 -82.38 -5.45 52.36
N VAL A 425 -83.42 -4.86 52.98
CA VAL A 425 -83.68 -4.79 54.43
C VAL A 425 -85.08 -5.35 54.77
N ASN A 426 -85.20 -6.13 55.86
CA ASN A 426 -86.29 -6.26 56.88
C ASN A 426 -86.61 -7.73 57.25
N GLY A 427 -86.78 -8.16 58.52
CA GLY A 427 -86.74 -7.49 59.82
C GLY A 427 -86.85 -8.42 61.06
N ALA A 428 -86.18 -8.00 62.16
CA ALA A 428 -86.43 -8.06 63.63
C ALA A 428 -86.96 -9.34 64.39
N PRO A 429 -86.81 -9.42 65.75
CA PRO A 429 -85.61 -9.27 66.61
C PRO A 429 -85.52 -10.28 67.79
N LYS A 430 -84.35 -10.42 68.44
CA LYS A 430 -84.12 -10.38 69.92
C LYS A 430 -82.69 -10.81 70.30
N ALA A 431 -82.08 -10.07 71.23
CA ALA A 431 -80.79 -10.37 71.88
C ALA A 431 -80.98 -11.42 73.00
N PRO A 432 -79.92 -12.10 73.53
CA PRO A 432 -78.90 -11.42 74.35
C PRO A 432 -77.44 -11.95 74.30
N SER A 433 -76.57 -11.12 74.89
CA SER A 433 -75.37 -11.39 75.72
C SER A 433 -74.02 -11.87 75.13
N ARG A 434 -73.05 -10.94 75.26
CA ARG A 434 -71.62 -11.01 75.66
C ARG A 434 -71.01 -12.39 75.98
N GLU A 435 -69.79 -12.65 75.48
CA GLU A 435 -68.51 -12.67 76.24
C GLU A 435 -67.31 -13.19 75.41
N GLY A 436 -66.09 -12.70 75.74
CA GLY A 436 -64.78 -13.25 75.34
C GLY A 436 -64.06 -12.51 74.19
N LEU A 437 -63.20 -11.49 74.41
CA LEU A 437 -61.77 -11.53 74.86
C LEU A 437 -60.94 -12.55 74.06
N ALA A 438 -59.73 -12.31 73.55
CA ALA A 438 -58.84 -11.15 73.47
C ALA A 438 -57.71 -11.54 72.47
N GLN A 439 -57.08 -10.55 71.85
CA GLN A 439 -55.78 -10.66 71.17
C GLN A 439 -54.63 -10.88 72.21
N PRO A 440 -53.34 -10.71 71.84
CA PRO A 440 -52.45 -11.57 71.06
C PRO A 440 -51.15 -11.86 71.89
N HIS A 441 -50.04 -12.13 71.20
CA HIS A 441 -48.66 -11.75 71.57
C HIS A 441 -47.65 -12.88 71.89
N ASN A 442 -46.69 -13.05 70.97
CA ASN A 442 -45.23 -12.85 71.14
C ASN A 442 -44.38 -13.79 72.02
N GLN A 443 -43.12 -13.88 71.58
CA GLN A 443 -41.87 -14.25 72.28
C GLN A 443 -41.29 -15.67 72.10
N GLN A 444 -40.06 -15.67 71.54
CA GLN A 444 -38.90 -16.56 71.80
C GLN A 444 -38.75 -16.92 73.30
N PRO A 445 -37.96 -17.94 73.73
CA PRO A 445 -36.60 -18.27 73.24
C PRO A 445 -36.11 -19.74 73.33
N GLY A 446 -34.91 -20.02 72.80
CA GLY A 446 -33.81 -20.62 73.60
C GLY A 446 -33.54 -22.14 73.62
N SER A 447 -32.42 -22.51 72.98
CA SER A 447 -31.30 -23.34 73.51
C SER A 447 -31.34 -24.89 73.60
N GLY A 448 -30.20 -25.49 73.22
CA GLY A 448 -29.73 -26.87 73.52
C GLY A 448 -29.37 -27.65 72.25
N GLY A 449 -28.10 -27.71 71.78
CA GLY A 449 -27.02 -28.62 72.22
C GLY A 449 -27.15 -29.99 71.52
N GLN A 450 -26.26 -30.47 70.63
CA GLN A 450 -24.90 -30.98 70.92
C GLN A 450 -24.11 -31.33 69.63
N ALA A 451 -22.80 -31.49 69.83
CA ALA A 451 -21.66 -31.68 68.93
C ALA A 451 -21.57 -32.96 68.06
N LYS A 452 -20.75 -32.89 67.00
CA LYS A 452 -19.53 -33.71 66.70
C LYS A 452 -18.86 -33.20 65.40
N GLU A 453 -17.61 -32.73 65.44
CA GLU A 453 -16.37 -33.46 65.05
C GLU A 453 -16.45 -34.10 63.65
N GLY A 454 -15.54 -33.91 62.69
CA GLY A 454 -14.23 -33.28 62.64
C GLY A 454 -13.52 -33.61 61.30
N SER A 455 -12.30 -33.10 61.14
CA SER A 455 -11.36 -33.20 59.99
C SER A 455 -11.67 -32.29 58.78
N GLY A 456 -10.75 -31.48 58.24
CA GLY A 456 -9.34 -31.26 58.53
C GLY A 456 -8.50 -31.29 57.26
N ASN A 457 -7.98 -30.11 56.87
CA ASN A 457 -6.77 -29.83 56.09
C ASN A 457 -6.68 -30.28 54.61
N ALA A 458 -5.99 -29.58 53.70
CA ALA A 458 -5.34 -28.27 53.70
C ALA A 458 -4.77 -28.02 52.28
N ALA A 459 -4.67 -26.74 51.90
CA ALA A 459 -3.58 -26.07 51.15
C ALA A 459 -3.24 -26.58 49.72
N GLN A 460 -2.78 -25.82 48.74
CA GLN A 460 -2.11 -24.52 48.56
C GLN A 460 -2.57 -23.99 47.16
N GLY A 461 -2.40 -22.77 46.69
CA GLY A 461 -1.52 -21.65 47.01
C GLY A 461 -1.65 -20.63 45.88
N GLU A 462 -1.47 -19.37 46.24
CA GLU A 462 -1.76 -18.15 45.48
C GLU A 462 -0.73 -17.86 44.37
N SER A 463 -1.07 -16.99 43.41
CA SER A 463 -0.49 -15.63 43.35
C SER A 463 -0.97 -14.83 42.14
N LYS A 464 -1.51 -13.64 42.40
CA LYS A 464 -1.73 -12.54 41.43
C LYS A 464 -0.51 -11.61 41.46
N PRO A 465 -0.11 -11.00 40.33
CA PRO A 465 1.04 -10.09 40.32
C PRO A 465 0.69 -8.70 40.87
N GLN A 466 1.61 -8.18 41.70
CA GLN A 466 1.60 -6.84 42.28
C GLN A 466 2.16 -5.80 41.31
N VAL A 467 1.49 -4.66 41.29
CA VAL A 467 1.90 -3.40 40.66
C VAL A 467 2.99 -2.76 41.53
N VAL A 468 4.14 -2.44 40.93
CA VAL A 468 5.24 -1.74 41.60
C VAL A 468 5.11 -0.25 41.31
N ASN A 469 4.79 0.53 42.35
CA ASN A 469 4.93 1.98 42.40
C ASN A 469 6.38 2.31 42.80
N LEU A 470 7.06 3.15 42.02
CA LEU A 470 8.36 3.73 42.39
C LEU A 470 8.14 5.14 42.95
N GLU A 471 8.33 5.28 44.26
CA GLU A 471 8.47 6.57 44.95
C GLU A 471 9.91 7.07 44.81
N GLY A 472 10.09 8.24 44.20
CA GLY A 472 11.35 8.99 44.23
C GLY A 472 11.39 9.95 45.43
N LYS A 473 12.53 10.02 46.12
CA LYS A 473 12.86 11.09 47.07
C LYS A 473 14.07 11.92 46.59
N PRO A 474 14.13 13.22 46.90
CA PRO A 474 15.06 14.18 46.28
C PRO A 474 16.26 14.53 47.19
N ALA A 475 17.35 15.08 46.61
CA ALA A 475 18.19 16.14 47.19
C ALA A 475 19.31 16.64 46.23
N ASP A 476 19.18 17.92 45.85
CA ASP A 476 20.14 19.04 45.91
C ASP A 476 21.49 19.10 45.17
N GLY A 477 21.62 20.24 44.44
CA GLY A 477 22.84 21.03 44.20
C GLY A 477 23.32 21.02 42.74
N ALA A 478 23.56 22.12 42.03
CA ALA A 478 23.57 23.54 42.32
C ALA A 478 23.45 24.33 40.99
N ALA A 479 23.05 25.60 41.13
CA ALA A 479 22.64 26.54 40.10
C ALA A 479 23.69 26.94 39.06
N GLN A 480 23.21 27.30 37.86
CA GLN A 480 23.66 28.50 37.13
C GLN A 480 22.49 29.10 36.35
N ALA A 481 22.32 30.40 36.51
CA ALA A 481 21.22 31.22 36.00
C ALA A 481 21.72 32.17 34.91
N ALA A 482 20.95 32.33 33.83
CA ALA A 482 20.88 33.53 32.97
C ALA A 482 19.63 33.44 32.05
N PRO A 483 19.11 34.52 31.43
CA PRO A 483 17.88 35.17 31.87
C PRO A 483 16.68 35.03 30.92
N LYS A 484 15.50 35.29 31.49
CA LYS A 484 14.19 35.40 30.83
C LYS A 484 14.16 36.55 29.82
N ALA A 485 13.73 36.27 28.60
CA ALA A 485 13.24 37.27 27.65
C ALA A 485 11.70 37.37 27.75
N ASN A 486 11.23 38.61 27.74
CA ASN A 486 9.85 39.05 27.92
C ASN A 486 9.03 38.86 26.62
N PRO A 487 7.74 38.46 26.67
CA PRO A 487 6.89 38.40 25.49
C PRO A 487 6.16 39.74 25.32
N GLY A 488 6.29 40.36 24.15
CA GLY A 488 5.44 41.48 23.77
C GLY A 488 6.02 42.35 22.66
N ALA A 489 5.48 42.21 21.45
CA ALA A 489 4.95 43.33 20.65
C ALA A 489 4.50 42.83 19.27
N VAL A 490 3.19 42.94 19.08
CA VAL A 490 2.48 43.04 17.81
C VAL A 490 2.98 44.26 17.04
N GLN A 491 3.33 44.15 15.74
CA GLN A 491 2.79 45.04 14.71
C GLN A 491 3.15 44.66 13.25
N GLN A 492 2.14 44.86 12.40
CA GLN A 492 2.11 44.80 10.94
C GLN A 492 3.08 45.77 10.26
N ALA A 493 3.62 45.35 9.11
CA ALA A 493 3.81 46.10 7.85
C ALA A 493 4.83 45.31 6.99
N GLY A 494 4.71 45.09 5.68
CA GLY A 494 3.75 45.56 4.71
C GLY A 494 4.00 44.84 3.37
N GLN A 495 3.00 44.94 2.49
CA GLN A 495 3.09 44.65 1.06
C GLN A 495 4.15 45.55 0.41
N ALA A 496 4.94 44.99 -0.54
CA ALA A 496 5.07 45.47 -1.92
C ALA A 496 6.40 45.03 -2.58
N ALA A 497 6.25 44.35 -3.72
CA ALA A 497 7.02 44.50 -4.96
C ALA A 497 8.57 44.41 -4.95
N ALA A 498 9.08 43.29 -5.49
CA ALA A 498 9.89 43.24 -6.71
C ALA A 498 10.02 41.79 -7.18
#